data_AF-A0A4Y8C9Q5-F1
#
_entry.id   AF-A0A4Y8C9Q5-F1
#
_cell.length_a   1.000
_cell.length_b   1.000
_cell.length_c   1.000
_cell.angle_alpha   90.00
_cell.angle_beta   90.00
_cell.angle_gamma   90.00
#
_symmetry.space_group_name_H-M   'P 1'
#
loop_
_entity.id
_entity.type
_entity.pdbx_description
1 polymer ?
#
loop_
_entity_poly.entity_id
_entity_poly.type
_entity_poly.pdbx_seq_one_letter_code
_entity_poly.pdbx_strand_id
1 'polypeptide(L)'
;MQKLGAQGFGKSFFVYKFKNYDLALARTENKISYGHKGFEVQICNDEKLGAKRRDFTINSMMINLFNDEFLDFYGGLKDLGAGFLRHIDKQSFQEDSLRVLRAVVFASRFNFKITSESLKLMQSMDITDLSK
;
A
#
# COMPACT_ATOMS: atom_id res chain seq x y z
N MET A 1 -18.25 -16.01 -6.03
CA MET A 1 -16.86 -16.50 -5.90
C MET A 1 -16.75 -17.86 -5.20
N GLN A 2 -17.44 -18.14 -4.08
CA GLN A 2 -17.37 -19.47 -3.43
C GLN A 2 -17.76 -20.66 -4.33
N LYS A 3 -18.77 -20.50 -5.19
CA LYS A 3 -19.13 -21.52 -6.20
C LYS A 3 -18.00 -21.82 -7.21
N LEU A 4 -17.04 -20.91 -7.35
CA LEU A 4 -15.83 -21.08 -8.16
C LEU A 4 -14.67 -21.67 -7.34
N GLY A 5 -14.87 -22.01 -6.06
CA GLY A 5 -13.83 -22.54 -5.17
C GLY A 5 -12.98 -21.48 -4.46
N ALA A 6 -13.32 -20.19 -4.58
CA ALA A 6 -12.57 -19.12 -3.93
C ALA A 6 -12.93 -18.96 -2.43
N GLN A 7 -11.91 -18.71 -1.60
CA GLN A 7 -12.06 -18.51 -0.16
C GLN A 7 -11.99 -17.02 0.19
N GLY A 8 -12.94 -16.55 1.01
CA GLY A 8 -13.01 -15.16 1.45
C GLY A 8 -12.29 -14.93 2.78
N PHE A 9 -11.49 -13.86 2.87
CA PHE A 9 -10.76 -13.47 4.07
C PHE A 9 -11.06 -12.00 4.44
N GLY A 10 -11.09 -11.72 5.74
CA GLY A 10 -11.28 -10.37 6.31
C GLY A 10 -12.74 -10.01 6.62
N LYS A 11 -13.01 -9.51 7.84
CA LYS A 11 -14.36 -9.05 8.26
C LYS A 11 -14.73 -7.68 7.67
N SER A 12 -13.79 -6.74 7.68
CA SER A 12 -13.98 -5.38 7.13
C SER A 12 -13.42 -5.25 5.70
N PHE A 13 -12.61 -6.22 5.28
CA PHE A 13 -11.74 -6.12 4.10
C PHE A 13 -11.80 -7.41 3.31
N PHE A 14 -12.78 -7.52 2.43
CA PHE A 14 -13.02 -8.77 1.73
C PHE A 14 -12.00 -9.01 0.61
N VAL A 15 -11.15 -10.02 0.79
CA VAL A 15 -10.23 -10.52 -0.24
C VAL A 15 -10.64 -11.94 -0.61
N TYR A 16 -10.81 -12.21 -1.90
CA TYR A 16 -11.05 -13.56 -2.42
C TYR A 16 -9.73 -14.18 -2.86
N LYS A 17 -9.32 -15.28 -2.23
CA LYS A 17 -8.23 -16.12 -2.73
C LYS A 17 -8.76 -17.12 -3.72
N PHE A 18 -8.23 -17.11 -4.94
CA PHE A 18 -8.55 -18.07 -5.98
C PHE A 18 -7.27 -18.56 -6.64
N LYS A 19 -6.93 -19.84 -6.45
CA LYS A 19 -5.62 -20.41 -6.84
C LYS A 19 -4.48 -19.56 -6.25
N ASN A 20 -3.61 -19.02 -7.10
CA ASN A 20 -2.48 -18.16 -6.71
C ASN A 20 -2.82 -16.67 -6.81
N TYR A 21 -4.10 -16.31 -6.96
CA TYR A 21 -4.54 -14.93 -7.10
C TYR A 21 -5.28 -14.46 -5.85
N ASP A 22 -4.88 -13.28 -5.38
CA ASP A 22 -5.60 -12.53 -4.36
C ASP A 22 -6.42 -11.44 -5.06
N LEU A 23 -7.75 -11.57 -5.02
CA LEU A 23 -8.70 -10.66 -5.65
C LEU A 23 -9.32 -9.75 -4.58
N ALA A 24 -9.04 -8.45 -4.68
CA ALA A 24 -9.59 -7.43 -3.80
C ALA A 24 -10.23 -6.32 -4.63
N LEU A 25 -11.33 -5.76 -4.13
CA LEU A 25 -11.91 -4.57 -4.73
C LEU A 25 -11.10 -3.34 -4.33
N ALA A 26 -10.87 -2.44 -5.28
CA ALA A 26 -10.29 -1.13 -5.02
C ALA A 26 -11.21 -0.35 -4.06
N ARG A 27 -10.62 0.24 -3.03
CA ARG A 27 -11.37 0.89 -1.95
C ARG A 27 -10.62 2.07 -1.34
N THR A 28 -11.38 3.02 -0.85
CA THR A 28 -10.94 4.03 0.12
C THR A 28 -11.39 3.60 1.50
N GLU A 29 -10.51 3.73 2.48
CA GLU A 29 -10.80 3.46 3.88
C GLU A 29 -10.64 4.78 4.62
N ASN A 30 -11.72 5.28 5.21
CA ASN A 30 -11.68 6.46 6.06
C ASN A 30 -11.60 6.00 7.51
N LYS A 31 -10.59 6.48 8.24
CA LYS A 31 -10.43 6.18 9.67
C LYS A 31 -11.43 7.01 10.47
N ILE A 32 -12.47 6.37 10.99
CA ILE A 32 -13.54 7.04 11.76
C ILE A 32 -13.28 6.95 13.27
N SER A 33 -12.44 6.02 13.75
CA SER A 33 -12.17 5.87 15.18
C SER A 33 -10.71 5.58 15.55
N TYR A 34 -10.40 5.79 16.83
CA TYR A 34 -9.11 5.51 17.43
C TYR A 34 -8.91 3.98 17.58
N GLY A 35 -7.79 3.46 17.07
CA GLY A 35 -7.46 2.02 17.00
C GLY A 35 -7.53 1.41 15.58
N HIS A 36 -6.98 0.20 15.38
CA HIS A 36 -6.83 -0.44 14.05
C HIS A 36 -8.11 -1.06 13.45
N LYS A 37 -9.28 -0.89 14.09
CA LYS A 37 -10.54 -1.54 13.67
C LYS A 37 -11.62 -0.58 13.14
N GLY A 38 -11.33 0.72 13.04
CA GLY A 38 -12.32 1.76 12.73
C GLY A 38 -12.22 2.33 11.32
N PHE A 39 -12.52 1.53 10.29
CA PHE A 39 -12.46 1.97 8.89
C PHE A 39 -13.83 1.82 8.21
N GLU A 40 -14.34 2.91 7.63
CA GLU A 40 -15.46 2.83 6.67
C GLU A 40 -14.88 2.62 5.27
N VAL A 41 -15.44 1.64 4.56
CA VAL A 41 -14.94 1.17 3.26
C VAL A 41 -15.88 1.66 2.17
N GLN A 42 -15.39 2.54 1.30
CA GLN A 42 -16.08 2.94 0.07
C GLN A 42 -15.36 2.32 -1.13
N ILE A 43 -16.14 1.84 -2.11
CA ILE A 43 -15.58 1.34 -3.38
C ILE A 43 -14.99 2.54 -4.13
N CYS A 44 -13.71 2.45 -4.48
CA CYS A 44 -13.00 3.51 -5.16
C CYS A 44 -12.63 3.04 -6.57
N ASN A 45 -13.21 3.70 -7.58
CA ASN A 45 -12.88 3.46 -8.99
C ASN A 45 -11.84 4.45 -9.51
N ASP A 46 -11.00 5.00 -8.63
CA ASP A 46 -9.92 5.91 -8.99
C ASP A 46 -8.57 5.23 -8.67
N GLU A 47 -7.89 4.77 -9.72
CA GLU A 47 -6.62 4.06 -9.62
C GLU A 47 -5.54 4.94 -8.98
N LYS A 48 -5.57 6.25 -9.26
CA LYS A 48 -4.61 7.21 -8.70
C LYS A 48 -4.83 7.37 -7.20
N LEU A 49 -6.08 7.47 -6.75
CA LEU A 49 -6.41 7.53 -5.33
C LEU A 49 -6.06 6.22 -4.60
N GLY A 50 -6.31 5.07 -5.24
CA GLY A 50 -5.90 3.76 -4.71
C GLY A 50 -4.38 3.64 -4.58
N ALA A 51 -3.63 4.09 -5.60
CA ALA A 51 -2.18 4.15 -5.58
C ALA A 51 -1.66 5.09 -4.47
N LYS A 52 -2.32 6.24 -4.23
CA LYS A 52 -1.94 7.22 -3.19
C LYS A 52 -1.84 6.63 -1.78
N ARG A 53 -2.65 5.62 -1.48
CA ARG A 53 -2.75 5.00 -0.15
C ARG A 53 -1.74 3.87 0.06
N ARG A 54 -0.93 3.51 -0.94
CA ARG A 54 0.16 2.53 -0.83
C ARG A 54 1.36 3.10 -0.07
N ASP A 55 2.30 2.24 0.29
CA ASP A 55 3.48 2.60 1.08
C ASP A 55 4.55 3.33 0.25
N PHE A 56 5.06 2.72 -0.82
CA PHE A 56 6.15 3.24 -1.63
C PHE A 56 5.79 3.33 -3.11
N THR A 57 6.39 4.29 -3.83
CA THR A 57 6.18 4.52 -5.27
C THR A 57 6.36 3.24 -6.09
N ILE A 58 7.40 2.46 -5.79
CA ILE A 58 7.67 1.17 -6.45
C ILE A 58 6.56 0.13 -6.26
N ASN A 59 5.76 0.25 -5.19
CA ASN A 59 4.66 -0.66 -4.87
C ASN A 59 3.31 -0.13 -5.33
N SER A 60 3.24 1.05 -5.95
CA SER A 60 1.99 1.66 -6.44
C SER A 60 1.80 1.59 -7.96
N MET A 61 2.67 0.87 -8.66
CA MET A 61 2.52 0.62 -10.10
C MET A 61 1.42 -0.42 -10.35
N MET A 62 0.71 -0.28 -11.46
CA MET A 62 -0.43 -1.13 -11.82
C MET A 62 -0.41 -1.46 -13.32
N ILE A 63 -1.01 -2.58 -13.69
CA ILE A 63 -1.33 -2.92 -15.09
C ILE A 63 -2.85 -3.09 -15.18
N ASN A 64 -3.47 -2.41 -16.12
CA ASN A 64 -4.88 -2.58 -16.40
C ASN A 64 -5.08 -3.89 -17.20
N LEU A 65 -5.86 -4.80 -16.63
CA LEU A 65 -6.06 -6.15 -17.17
C LEU A 65 -6.91 -6.19 -18.46
N PHE A 66 -7.59 -5.10 -18.82
CA PHE A 66 -8.48 -5.06 -19.98
C PHE A 66 -7.80 -4.51 -21.24
N ASN A 67 -6.81 -3.62 -21.08
CA ASN A 67 -6.13 -2.95 -22.18
C ASN A 67 -4.59 -3.02 -22.09
N ASP A 68 -4.05 -3.75 -21.11
CA ASP A 68 -2.61 -3.90 -20.82
C ASP A 68 -1.87 -2.58 -20.55
N GLU A 69 -2.60 -1.51 -20.21
CA GLU A 69 -2.01 -0.21 -19.92
C GLU A 69 -1.22 -0.25 -18.61
N PHE A 70 0.04 0.19 -18.67
CA PHE A 70 0.88 0.37 -17.49
C PHE A 70 0.62 1.73 -16.85
N LEU A 71 0.22 1.73 -15.59
CA LEU A 71 -0.12 2.91 -14.82
C LEU A 71 0.92 3.15 -13.74
N ASP A 72 1.61 4.28 -13.83
CA ASP A 72 2.56 4.77 -12.82
C ASP A 72 2.33 6.26 -12.53
N PHE A 73 1.49 6.54 -11.53
CA PHE A 73 1.10 7.91 -11.18
C PHE A 73 2.14 8.65 -10.33
N TYR A 74 3.10 7.93 -9.73
CA TYR A 74 4.00 8.46 -8.70
C TYR A 74 5.49 8.25 -8.99
N GLY A 75 5.83 7.76 -10.19
CA GLY A 75 7.21 7.58 -10.63
C GLY A 75 7.88 6.35 -10.01
N GLY A 76 7.12 5.31 -9.70
CA GLY A 76 7.62 4.04 -9.18
C GLY A 76 8.65 3.39 -10.10
N LEU A 77 8.47 3.47 -11.42
CA LEU A 77 9.42 2.89 -12.38
C LEU A 77 10.78 3.59 -12.31
N LYS A 78 10.78 4.92 -12.15
CA LYS A 78 12.00 5.72 -12.01
C LYS A 78 12.72 5.40 -10.70
N ASP A 79 11.99 5.37 -9.59
CA ASP A 79 12.56 5.05 -8.28
C ASP A 79 13.08 3.60 -8.23
N LEU A 80 12.38 2.66 -8.88
CA LEU A 80 12.82 1.27 -9.03
C LEU A 80 14.15 1.19 -9.78
N GLY A 81 14.26 1.86 -10.93
CA GLY A 81 15.50 1.89 -11.72
C GLY A 81 16.67 2.57 -11.00
N ALA A 82 16.39 3.53 -10.13
CA ALA A 82 17.40 4.23 -9.34
C ALA A 82 17.69 3.57 -7.96
N GLY A 83 16.96 2.52 -7.60
CA GLY A 83 17.10 1.83 -6.31
C GLY A 83 16.70 2.68 -5.11
N PHE A 84 15.65 3.47 -5.23
CA PHE A 84 15.14 4.34 -4.16
C PHE A 84 13.80 3.87 -3.59
N LEU A 85 13.66 3.99 -2.27
CA LEU A 85 12.38 3.91 -1.56
C LEU A 85 11.88 5.33 -1.25
N ARG A 86 10.72 5.66 -1.82
CA ARG A 86 10.05 6.95 -1.65
C ARG A 86 8.60 6.71 -1.23
N HIS A 87 8.19 7.37 -0.15
CA HIS A 87 6.78 7.39 0.27
C HIS A 87 5.93 8.17 -0.76
N ILE A 88 4.67 7.78 -0.94
CA ILE A 88 3.81 8.38 -1.97
C ILE A 88 3.17 9.68 -1.50
N ASP A 89 2.48 9.62 -0.37
CA ASP A 89 1.80 10.76 0.23
C ASP A 89 2.07 10.77 1.73
N LYS A 90 2.40 11.96 2.24
CA LYS A 90 2.76 12.14 3.64
C LYS A 90 1.63 11.73 4.59
N GLN A 91 0.40 12.14 4.30
CA GLN A 91 -0.75 11.90 5.18
C GLN A 91 -1.07 10.41 5.22
N SER A 92 -1.21 9.78 4.05
CA SER A 92 -1.54 8.35 3.97
C SER A 92 -0.45 7.45 4.54
N PHE A 93 0.83 7.85 4.41
CA PHE A 93 1.95 7.10 4.95
C PHE A 93 1.99 7.11 6.48
N GLN A 94 1.59 8.23 7.11
CA GLN A 94 1.55 8.35 8.57
C GLN A 94 0.40 7.57 9.22
N GLU A 95 -0.59 7.10 8.46
CA GLU A 95 -1.72 6.33 8.98
C GLU A 95 -1.33 4.92 9.48
N ASP A 96 -0.18 4.40 9.05
CA ASP A 96 0.28 3.04 9.31
C ASP A 96 1.79 3.01 9.65
N SER A 97 2.09 2.92 10.95
CA SER A 97 3.45 2.90 11.49
C SER A 97 4.27 1.68 11.04
N LEU A 98 3.61 0.58 10.64
CA LEU A 98 4.29 -0.61 10.11
C LEU A 98 5.06 -0.31 8.82
N ARG A 99 4.71 0.76 8.10
CA ARG A 99 5.42 1.19 6.90
C ARG A 99 6.87 1.57 7.17
N VAL A 100 7.20 2.00 8.38
CA VAL A 100 8.59 2.25 8.80
C VAL A 100 9.38 0.94 8.80
N LEU A 101 8.84 -0.12 9.41
CA LEU A 101 9.49 -1.44 9.42
C LEU A 101 9.57 -2.04 8.01
N ARG A 102 8.50 -1.88 7.21
CA ARG A 102 8.50 -2.30 5.79
C ARG A 102 9.62 -1.61 5.01
N ALA A 103 9.87 -0.32 5.24
CA ALA A 103 10.96 0.41 4.60
C ALA A 103 12.32 -0.26 4.87
N VAL A 104 12.58 -0.63 6.13
CA VAL A 104 13.83 -1.29 6.54
C VAL A 104 13.98 -2.65 5.85
N VAL A 105 12.90 -3.44 5.82
CA VAL A 105 12.88 -4.75 5.14
C VAL A 105 13.17 -4.59 3.64
N PHE A 106 12.50 -3.66 2.97
CA PHE A 106 12.70 -3.44 1.54
C PHE A 106 14.09 -2.88 1.21
N ALA A 107 14.58 -1.93 1.99
CA ALA A 107 15.91 -1.36 1.83
C ALA A 107 16.98 -2.45 1.94
N SER A 108 16.86 -3.31 2.95
CA SER A 108 17.81 -4.40 3.20
C SER A 108 17.70 -5.50 2.13
N ARG A 109 16.47 -5.90 1.77
CA ARG A 109 16.22 -7.00 0.83
C ARG A 109 16.66 -6.67 -0.59
N PHE A 110 16.43 -5.44 -1.04
CA PHE A 110 16.68 -5.02 -2.41
C PHE A 110 17.93 -4.14 -2.56
N ASN A 111 18.67 -3.91 -1.46
CA ASN A 111 19.79 -2.96 -1.41
C ASN A 111 19.40 -1.55 -1.90
N PHE A 112 18.19 -1.12 -1.56
CA PHE A 112 17.65 0.18 -1.94
C PHE A 112 17.99 1.23 -0.88
N LYS A 113 18.11 2.48 -1.33
CA LYS A 113 18.30 3.64 -0.45
C LYS A 113 16.95 4.27 -0.15
N ILE A 114 16.72 4.63 1.10
CA ILE A 114 15.57 5.45 1.47
C ILE A 114 15.87 6.90 1.11
N THR A 115 14.95 7.56 0.40
CA THR A 115 15.08 8.99 0.07
C THR A 115 15.12 9.84 1.33
N SER A 116 15.91 10.94 1.31
CA SER A 116 16.09 11.81 2.47
C SER A 116 14.78 12.37 3.03
N GLU A 117 13.83 12.69 2.14
CA GLU A 117 12.48 13.10 2.48
C GLU A 117 11.70 12.02 3.23
N SER A 118 11.70 10.79 2.72
CA SER A 118 11.00 9.67 3.35
C SER A 118 11.64 9.28 4.68
N LEU A 119 12.96 9.35 4.78
CA LEU A 119 13.68 9.09 6.03
C LEU A 119 13.30 10.10 7.12
N LYS A 120 13.27 11.40 6.78
CA LYS A 120 12.82 12.45 7.69
C LYS A 120 11.38 12.24 8.15
N LEU A 121 10.50 11.85 7.23
CA LEU A 121 9.10 11.53 7.58
C LEU A 121 9.05 10.38 8.58
N MET A 122 9.72 9.27 8.29
CA MET A 122 9.74 8.08 9.16
C MET A 122 10.30 8.38 10.55
N GLN A 123 11.33 9.23 10.65
CA GLN A 123 11.88 9.66 11.94
C GLN A 123 10.90 10.51 12.77
N SER A 124 9.93 11.16 12.13
CA SER A 124 8.90 11.97 12.80
C SER A 124 7.64 11.19 13.17
N MET A 125 7.53 9.93 12.75
CA MET A 125 6.34 9.12 12.99
C MET A 125 6.34 8.55 14.41
N ASP A 126 5.16 8.58 15.03
CA ASP A 126 4.92 7.81 16.25
C ASP A 126 4.82 6.32 15.88
N ILE A 127 5.63 5.50 16.54
CA ILE A 127 5.70 4.05 16.35
C ILE A 127 5.32 3.28 17.63
N THR A 128 4.74 3.97 18.62
CA THR A 128 4.38 3.37 19.92
C THR A 128 3.23 2.36 19.83
N ASP A 129 2.49 2.36 18.73
CA ASP A 129 1.44 1.39 18.42
C ASP A 129 2.00 0.04 17.91
N LEU A 130 3.29 -0.02 17.57
CA LEU A 130 3.95 -1.26 17.19
C LEU A 130 4.17 -2.14 18.43
N SER A 131 3.84 -3.43 18.29
CA SER A 131 4.13 -4.42 19.33
C SER A 131 5.64 -4.50 19.59
N LYS A 132 6.02 -4.45 20.87
CA LYS A 132 7.41 -4.64 21.34
C LYS A 132 7.91 -6.06 21.11
#